data_AF-A0A5Q4SXH9-F1
#
_entry.id   AF-A0A5Q4SXH9-F1
#
_cell.length_a   1.000
_cell.length_b   1.000
_cell.length_c   1.000
_cell.angle_alpha   90.00
_cell.angle_beta   90.00
_cell.angle_gamma   90.00
#
_symmetry.space_group_name_H-M   'P 1'
#
loop_
_entity.id
_entity.type
_entity.pdbx_description
1 polymer ?
#
loop_
_entity_poly.entity_id
_entity_poly.type
_entity_poly.pdbx_seq_one_letter_code
_entity_poly.pdbx_strand_id
1 'polypeptide(L)'
;MIDMAGMGPAPNPNSRRRNATLPMTLLPAAGRPGDAPRWPLVDDVALTARRDAARRQADELELQLTEPELTGRRRTALQKKHDAAVTEANILTKKVEAQASVEAELWAELWRLPQAVMWERHGWVREVAQYVRWKVAAELGDLDASKESRMLADRLGLNPLAMLRLRWEVSSDEVAEARAARPARTGRDVRSRLRAVGDE
;
A
#
# COMPACT_ATOMS: atom_id res chain seq x y z
N MET A 1 -28.50 -54.18 37.89
CA MET A 1 -29.43 -53.45 37.02
C MET A 1 -28.95 -52.02 36.95
N ILE A 2 -28.28 -51.63 35.87
CA ILE A 2 -27.83 -50.26 35.64
C ILE A 2 -28.92 -49.58 34.82
N ASP A 3 -29.57 -48.59 35.43
CA ASP A 3 -30.61 -47.77 34.82
C ASP A 3 -29.97 -46.91 33.72
N MET A 4 -30.31 -47.20 32.45
CA MET A 4 -29.85 -46.42 31.30
C MET A 4 -30.71 -45.14 31.21
N ALA A 5 -30.31 -44.12 31.96
CA ALA A 5 -30.93 -42.80 31.92
C ALA A 5 -30.67 -42.11 30.55
N GLY A 6 -31.74 -41.86 29.82
CA GLY A 6 -31.95 -40.63 29.06
C GLY A 6 -31.10 -40.38 27.82
N MET A 7 -31.40 -41.05 26.71
CA MET A 7 -31.21 -40.43 25.40
C MET A 7 -32.33 -39.41 25.20
N GLY A 8 -31.98 -38.12 25.24
CA GLY A 8 -32.93 -37.04 24.96
C GLY A 8 -33.58 -37.19 23.58
N PRO A 9 -34.74 -36.56 23.34
CA PRO A 9 -35.46 -36.67 22.07
C PRO A 9 -34.57 -36.31 20.88
N ALA A 10 -34.71 -37.08 19.79
CA ALA A 10 -33.92 -36.90 18.58
C ALA A 10 -34.02 -35.45 18.08
N PRO A 11 -32.92 -34.84 17.62
CA PRO A 11 -32.89 -33.45 17.18
C PRO A 11 -33.92 -33.22 16.08
N ASN A 12 -34.79 -32.23 16.26
CA ASN A 12 -35.88 -31.91 15.35
C ASN A 12 -35.30 -31.58 13.95
N PRO A 13 -35.66 -32.32 12.88
CA PRO A 13 -35.16 -32.08 11.53
C PRO A 13 -35.58 -30.73 10.96
N ASN A 14 -36.65 -30.12 11.49
CA ASN A 14 -37.13 -28.78 11.15
C ASN A 14 -36.54 -27.69 12.06
N SER A 15 -35.59 -28.02 12.94
CA SER A 15 -34.89 -27.04 13.77
C SER A 15 -34.03 -26.12 12.89
N ARG A 16 -34.50 -24.88 12.70
CA ARG A 16 -33.65 -23.83 12.10
C ARG A 16 -32.50 -23.52 13.04
N ARG A 17 -31.26 -23.61 12.53
CA ARG A 17 -30.08 -23.15 13.28
C ARG A 17 -30.30 -21.67 13.65
N ARG A 18 -30.32 -21.38 14.95
CA ARG A 18 -30.45 -20.01 15.48
C ARG A 18 -29.27 -19.12 15.10
N ASN A 19 -28.10 -19.72 14.85
CA ASN A 19 -26.85 -19.05 14.47
C ASN A 19 -26.41 -19.52 13.07
N ALA A 20 -27.15 -19.16 12.03
CA ALA A 20 -26.69 -19.41 10.66
C ALA A 20 -25.44 -18.55 10.39
N THR A 21 -24.32 -19.20 10.04
CA THR A 21 -23.11 -18.49 9.61
C THR A 21 -23.43 -17.69 8.35
N LEU A 22 -23.21 -16.38 8.41
CA LEU A 22 -23.42 -15.52 7.25
C LEU A 22 -22.30 -15.79 6.22
N PRO A 23 -22.60 -15.77 4.92
CA PRO A 23 -21.63 -16.13 3.89
C PRO A 23 -20.45 -15.16 3.87
N MET A 24 -19.25 -15.70 3.64
CA MET A 24 -18.03 -14.95 3.37
C MET A 24 -17.95 -14.60 1.89
N THR A 25 -17.33 -13.48 1.59
CA THR A 25 -16.96 -13.05 0.23
C THR A 25 -15.57 -13.58 -0.08
N LEU A 26 -15.46 -14.43 -1.09
CA LEU A 26 -14.19 -14.98 -1.53
C LEU A 26 -13.44 -13.99 -2.43
N LEU A 27 -12.19 -13.71 -2.08
CA LEU A 27 -11.26 -12.87 -2.83
C LEU A 27 -10.25 -13.73 -3.59
N PRO A 28 -9.80 -13.30 -4.78
CA PRO A 28 -8.84 -14.07 -5.56
C PRO A 28 -7.45 -14.08 -4.90
N ALA A 29 -6.87 -15.27 -4.69
CA ALA A 29 -5.54 -15.43 -4.09
C ALA A 29 -4.43 -14.72 -4.87
N ALA A 30 -4.51 -14.75 -6.20
CA ALA A 30 -3.56 -14.09 -7.09
C ALA A 30 -3.62 -12.55 -7.01
N GLY A 31 -4.58 -11.98 -6.26
CA GLY A 31 -4.75 -10.55 -6.15
C GLY A 31 -5.69 -9.96 -7.21
N ARG A 32 -5.80 -8.63 -7.22
CA ARG A 32 -6.53 -7.91 -8.26
C ARG A 32 -5.72 -7.92 -9.57
N PRO A 33 -6.33 -8.25 -10.73
CA PRO A 33 -5.66 -8.16 -12.02
C PRO A 33 -5.49 -6.71 -12.50
N GLY A 34 -4.45 -6.47 -13.30
CA GLY A 34 -4.19 -5.18 -13.96
C GLY A 34 -3.41 -4.19 -13.10
N ASP A 35 -3.08 -3.05 -13.71
CA ASP A 35 -2.29 -2.01 -13.05
C ASP A 35 -3.10 -1.25 -11.98
N ALA A 36 -2.38 -0.68 -11.02
CA ALA A 36 -2.97 0.22 -10.04
C ALA A 36 -3.64 1.42 -10.75
N PRO A 37 -4.81 1.89 -10.27
CA PRO A 37 -5.42 3.10 -10.81
C PRO A 37 -4.48 4.30 -10.63
N ARG A 38 -4.70 5.34 -11.43
CA ARG A 38 -3.93 6.59 -11.30
C ARG A 38 -4.07 7.14 -9.88
N TRP A 39 -2.94 7.57 -9.31
CA TRP A 39 -2.89 8.23 -8.01
C TRP A 39 -3.88 9.42 -7.96
N PRO A 40 -4.86 9.44 -7.03
CA PRO A 40 -5.96 10.41 -7.06
C PRO A 40 -5.73 11.65 -6.21
N LEU A 41 -4.70 11.66 -5.35
CA LEU A 41 -4.43 12.75 -4.42
C LEU A 41 -3.42 13.72 -5.02
N VAL A 42 -3.53 14.99 -4.62
CA VAL A 42 -2.53 16.00 -4.94
C VAL A 42 -1.30 15.83 -4.05
N ASP A 43 -0.18 16.39 -4.47
CA ASP A 43 1.05 16.42 -3.66
C ASP A 43 0.82 17.13 -2.32
N ASP A 44 1.71 16.90 -1.35
CA ASP A 44 1.62 17.59 -0.06
C ASP A 44 2.02 19.07 -0.26
N VAL A 45 1.00 19.90 -0.47
CA VAL A 45 1.16 21.34 -0.72
C VAL A 45 1.83 22.02 0.47
N ALA A 46 1.55 21.60 1.71
CA ALA A 46 2.14 22.21 2.89
C ALA A 46 3.63 21.89 3.01
N LEU A 47 4.01 20.63 2.79
CA LEU A 47 5.42 20.21 2.79
C LEU A 47 6.21 20.90 1.67
N THR A 48 5.62 20.95 0.46
CA THR A 48 6.20 21.62 -0.71
C THR A 48 6.37 23.12 -0.46
N ALA A 49 5.35 23.79 0.09
CA ALA A 49 5.43 25.22 0.41
C ALA A 49 6.46 25.53 1.50
N ARG A 50 6.63 24.65 2.50
CA ARG A 50 7.69 24.79 3.53
C ARG A 50 9.08 24.66 2.92
N ARG A 51 9.30 23.67 2.03
CA ARG A 51 10.56 23.53 1.29
C ARG A 51 10.89 24.80 0.51
N ASP A 52 9.90 25.33 -0.21
CA ASP A 52 10.09 26.52 -1.05
C ASP A 52 10.30 27.78 -0.23
N ALA A 53 9.66 27.89 0.94
CA ALA A 53 9.92 28.96 1.89
C ALA A 53 11.35 28.89 2.46
N ALA A 54 11.81 27.70 2.89
CA ALA A 54 13.17 27.52 3.38
C ALA A 54 14.23 27.86 2.32
N ARG A 55 13.98 27.48 1.06
CA ARG A 55 14.84 27.85 -0.06
C ARG A 55 14.89 29.36 -0.30
N ARG A 56 13.73 30.02 -0.36
CA ARG A 56 13.68 31.49 -0.49
C ARG A 56 14.41 32.21 0.65
N GLN A 57 14.29 31.69 1.87
CA GLN A 57 15.00 32.23 3.01
C GLN A 57 16.53 32.05 2.89
N ALA A 58 16.99 30.91 2.37
CA ALA A 58 18.40 30.70 2.09
C ALA A 58 18.91 31.71 1.03
N ASP A 59 18.20 31.87 -0.09
CA ASP A 59 18.55 32.80 -1.17
C ASP A 59 18.61 34.25 -0.67
N GLU A 60 17.66 34.67 0.18
CA GLU A 60 17.65 36.01 0.78
C GLU A 60 18.84 36.23 1.73
N LEU A 61 19.18 35.24 2.56
CA LEU A 61 20.31 35.32 3.47
C LEU A 61 21.66 35.30 2.72
N GLU A 62 21.76 34.58 1.61
CA GLU A 62 22.93 34.59 0.72
C GLU A 62 23.13 36.00 0.13
N LEU A 63 22.05 36.64 -0.30
CA LEU A 63 22.10 38.04 -0.77
C LEU A 63 22.62 38.98 0.33
N GLN A 64 22.11 38.86 1.56
CA GLN A 64 22.59 39.66 2.70
C GLN A 64 24.07 39.40 3.01
N LEU A 65 24.54 38.15 2.87
CA LEU A 65 25.95 37.79 3.08
C LEU A 65 26.90 38.39 2.04
N THR A 66 26.37 38.82 0.89
CA THR A 66 27.10 39.48 -0.18
C THR A 66 27.32 40.98 0.10
N GLU A 67 26.65 41.56 1.10
CA GLU A 67 26.84 42.96 1.48
C GLU A 67 28.30 43.23 1.91
N PRO A 68 29.02 44.17 1.25
CA PRO A 68 30.44 44.38 1.47
C PRO A 68 30.79 44.94 2.87
N GLU A 69 29.86 45.67 3.49
CA GLU A 69 30.02 46.23 4.84
C GLU A 69 29.77 45.19 5.96
N LEU A 70 29.35 43.98 5.61
CA LEU A 70 28.96 42.96 6.57
C LEU A 70 30.17 42.23 7.14
N THR A 71 30.56 42.59 8.37
CA THR A 71 31.76 42.04 9.03
C THR A 71 31.49 41.48 10.43
N GLY A 72 32.50 40.78 10.96
CA GLY A 72 32.55 40.31 12.35
C GLY A 72 31.38 39.42 12.75
N ARG A 73 30.87 39.64 13.98
CA ARG A 73 29.81 38.80 14.58
C ARG A 73 28.51 38.81 13.77
N ARG A 74 28.17 39.93 13.13
CA ARG A 74 26.94 40.05 12.34
C ARG A 74 26.97 39.12 11.12
N ARG A 75 28.12 39.07 10.43
CA ARG A 75 28.36 38.13 9.32
C ARG A 75 28.24 36.68 9.78
N THR A 76 28.91 36.31 10.87
CA THR A 76 28.84 34.94 11.42
C THR A 76 27.41 34.53 11.80
N ALA A 77 26.63 35.45 12.37
CA ALA A 77 25.24 35.19 12.73
C ALA A 77 24.35 34.97 11.49
N LEU A 78 24.53 35.77 10.43
CA LEU A 78 23.83 35.58 9.16
C LEU A 78 24.25 34.28 8.46
N GLN A 79 25.53 33.95 8.47
CA GLN A 79 26.04 32.69 7.91
C GLN A 79 25.39 31.50 8.60
N LYS A 80 25.34 31.50 9.94
CA LYS A 80 24.67 30.42 10.68
C LYS A 80 23.18 30.28 10.33
N LYS A 81 22.48 31.39 10.09
CA LYS A 81 21.07 31.35 9.67
C LYS A 81 20.92 30.83 8.24
N HIS A 82 21.81 31.26 7.34
CA HIS A 82 21.86 30.78 5.97
C HIS A 82 22.07 29.27 5.94
N ASP A 83 23.09 28.77 6.66
CA ASP A 83 23.42 27.35 6.70
C ASP A 83 22.29 26.52 7.29
N ALA A 84 21.58 27.05 8.30
CA ALA A 84 20.39 26.42 8.85
C ALA A 84 19.25 26.36 7.83
N ALA A 85 18.97 27.45 7.10
CA ALA A 85 17.93 27.49 6.06
C ALA A 85 18.24 26.55 4.89
N VAL A 86 19.50 26.49 4.45
CA VAL A 86 19.97 25.52 3.43
C VAL A 86 19.79 24.09 3.92
N THR A 87 20.18 23.80 5.16
CA THR A 87 20.02 22.47 5.75
C THR A 87 18.54 22.07 5.81
N GLU A 88 17.68 22.99 6.24
CA GLU A 88 16.23 22.78 6.28
C GLU A 88 15.65 22.53 4.89
N ALA A 89 16.00 23.36 3.89
CA ALA A 89 15.55 23.19 2.51
C ALA A 89 15.98 21.83 1.93
N ASN A 90 17.21 21.39 2.21
CA ASN A 90 17.73 20.08 1.79
C ASN A 90 16.97 18.92 2.43
N ILE A 91 16.73 18.99 3.75
CA ILE A 91 15.95 17.99 4.48
C ILE A 91 14.53 17.89 3.91
N LEU A 92 13.88 19.03 3.71
CA LEU A 92 12.51 19.08 3.18
C LEU A 92 12.44 18.56 1.75
N THR A 93 13.44 18.86 0.91
CA THR A 93 13.56 18.31 -0.45
C THR A 93 13.64 16.79 -0.39
N LYS A 94 14.53 16.25 0.45
CA LYS A 94 14.66 14.79 0.63
C LYS A 94 13.38 14.16 1.17
N LYS A 95 12.66 14.85 2.06
CA LYS A 95 11.38 14.37 2.58
C LYS A 95 10.30 14.31 1.50
N VAL A 96 10.19 15.32 0.64
CA VAL A 96 9.25 15.33 -0.50
C VAL A 96 9.55 14.17 -1.46
N GLU A 97 10.82 14.01 -1.85
CA GLU A 97 11.26 12.94 -2.74
C GLU A 97 10.99 11.54 -2.15
N ALA A 98 11.38 11.33 -0.89
CA ALA A 98 11.16 10.06 -0.20
C ALA A 98 9.67 9.74 -0.05
N GLN A 99 8.86 10.71 0.37
CA GLN A 99 7.41 10.53 0.51
C GLN A 99 6.78 10.13 -0.83
N ALA A 100 7.09 10.83 -1.94
CA ALA A 100 6.52 10.51 -3.25
C ALA A 100 6.92 9.11 -3.75
N SER A 101 8.19 8.70 -3.56
CA SER A 101 8.67 7.38 -3.97
C SER A 101 7.97 6.26 -3.19
N VAL A 102 7.94 6.38 -1.86
CA VAL A 102 7.35 5.35 -0.99
C VAL A 102 5.82 5.31 -1.16
N GLU A 103 5.16 6.45 -1.36
CA GLU A 103 3.72 6.48 -1.68
C GLU A 103 3.43 5.72 -2.98
N ALA A 104 4.24 5.91 -4.03
CA ALA A 104 4.06 5.22 -5.31
C ALA A 104 4.29 3.70 -5.23
N GLU A 105 5.32 3.28 -4.49
CA GLU A 105 5.63 1.86 -4.26
C GLU A 105 4.50 1.18 -3.47
N LEU A 106 4.14 1.74 -2.31
CA LEU A 106 3.08 1.19 -1.47
C LEU A 106 1.73 1.18 -2.20
N TRP A 107 1.43 2.20 -3.00
CA TRP A 107 0.24 2.23 -3.84
C TRP A 107 0.20 1.05 -4.81
N ALA A 108 1.29 0.81 -5.54
CA ALA A 108 1.37 -0.31 -6.47
C ALA A 108 1.24 -1.67 -5.77
N GLU A 109 1.84 -1.82 -4.58
CA GLU A 109 1.75 -3.04 -3.78
C GLU A 109 0.33 -3.31 -3.28
N LEU A 110 -0.34 -2.31 -2.72
CA LEU A 110 -1.70 -2.47 -2.20
C LEU A 110 -2.68 -2.90 -3.29
N TRP A 111 -2.57 -2.32 -4.49
CA TRP A 111 -3.46 -2.65 -5.60
C TRP A 111 -3.23 -4.05 -6.19
N ARG A 112 -2.16 -4.74 -5.82
CA ARG A 112 -1.97 -6.17 -6.13
C ARG A 112 -2.65 -7.09 -5.13
N LEU A 113 -3.12 -6.60 -3.98
CA LEU A 113 -3.71 -7.45 -2.95
C LEU A 113 -5.09 -7.99 -3.38
N PRO A 114 -5.52 -9.16 -2.86
CA PRO A 114 -6.88 -9.67 -3.08
C PRO A 114 -7.98 -8.67 -2.71
N GLN A 115 -7.76 -7.92 -1.64
CA GLN A 115 -8.67 -6.87 -1.12
C GLN A 115 -8.94 -5.76 -2.14
N ALA A 116 -8.00 -5.50 -3.06
CA ALA A 116 -8.13 -4.45 -4.04
C ALA A 116 -9.30 -4.67 -5.01
N VAL A 117 -9.74 -5.92 -5.23
CA VAL A 117 -10.96 -6.23 -5.98
C VAL A 117 -12.19 -5.61 -5.31
N MET A 118 -12.25 -5.67 -3.98
CA MET A 118 -13.36 -5.07 -3.24
C MET A 118 -13.26 -3.55 -3.20
N TRP A 119 -12.05 -3.01 -3.06
CA TRP A 119 -11.86 -1.55 -3.11
C TRP A 119 -12.28 -0.97 -4.46
N GLU A 120 -11.93 -1.62 -5.57
CA GLU A 120 -12.39 -1.24 -6.91
C GLU A 120 -13.91 -1.32 -7.03
N ARG A 121 -14.50 -2.44 -6.60
CA ARG A 121 -15.95 -2.64 -6.62
C ARG A 121 -16.72 -1.57 -5.84
N HIS A 122 -16.15 -1.11 -4.73
CA HIS A 122 -16.75 -0.09 -3.87
C HIS A 122 -16.33 1.36 -4.22
N GLY A 123 -15.42 1.55 -5.18
CA GLY A 123 -14.93 2.87 -5.56
C GLY A 123 -14.00 3.52 -4.53
N TRP A 124 -13.35 2.74 -3.67
CA TRP A 124 -12.54 3.22 -2.53
C TRP A 124 -11.13 3.70 -2.91
N VAL A 125 -10.95 4.19 -4.12
CA VAL A 125 -9.63 4.56 -4.66
C VAL A 125 -8.99 5.67 -3.82
N ARG A 126 -9.77 6.66 -3.39
CA ARG A 126 -9.27 7.78 -2.57
C ARG A 126 -8.98 7.37 -1.13
N GLU A 127 -9.75 6.44 -0.58
CA GLU A 127 -9.60 5.91 0.78
C GLU A 127 -8.30 5.10 0.91
N VAL A 128 -8.00 4.27 -0.09
CA VAL A 128 -6.71 3.56 -0.18
C VAL A 128 -5.57 4.56 -0.33
N ALA A 129 -5.74 5.62 -1.14
CA ALA A 129 -4.68 6.62 -1.31
C ALA A 129 -4.44 7.41 -0.02
N GLN A 130 -5.50 7.72 0.73
CA GLN A 130 -5.41 8.37 2.03
C GLN A 130 -4.69 7.47 3.05
N TYR A 131 -4.96 6.16 3.03
CA TYR A 131 -4.23 5.20 3.84
C TYR A 131 -2.74 5.21 3.51
N VAL A 132 -2.38 5.18 2.23
CA VAL A 132 -0.98 5.25 1.78
C VAL A 132 -0.29 6.50 2.34
N ARG A 133 -0.88 7.70 2.21
CA ARG A 133 -0.26 8.93 2.74
C ARG A 133 -0.02 8.85 4.25
N TRP A 134 -1.01 8.40 5.01
CA TRP A 134 -0.88 8.27 6.46
C TRP A 134 0.14 7.21 6.87
N LYS A 135 0.18 6.08 6.14
CA LYS A 135 1.13 5.01 6.37
C LYS A 135 2.56 5.48 6.13
N VAL A 136 2.82 6.15 5.00
CA VAL A 136 4.14 6.69 4.66
C VAL A 136 4.55 7.80 5.64
N ALA A 137 3.65 8.71 5.99
CA ALA A 137 3.94 9.74 6.99
C ALA A 137 4.33 9.12 8.36
N ALA A 138 3.65 8.03 8.75
CA ALA A 138 3.99 7.32 9.98
C ALA A 138 5.37 6.65 9.93
N GLU A 139 5.75 6.05 8.80
CA GLU A 139 7.07 5.46 8.58
C GLU A 139 8.19 6.52 8.58
N LEU A 140 7.87 7.75 8.15
CA LEU A 140 8.76 8.90 8.23
C LEU A 140 8.80 9.57 9.62
N GLY A 141 8.16 8.97 10.63
CA GLY A 141 8.27 9.37 12.04
C GLY A 141 7.09 10.19 12.60
N ASP A 142 6.00 10.36 11.86
CA ASP A 142 4.80 11.03 12.38
C ASP A 142 3.94 10.06 13.21
N LEU A 143 4.00 10.20 14.54
CA LEU A 143 3.26 9.33 15.46
C LEU A 143 1.74 9.50 15.37
N ASP A 144 1.24 10.69 15.02
CA ASP A 144 -0.20 10.92 14.88
C ASP A 144 -0.71 10.27 13.58
N ALA A 145 0.08 10.34 12.50
CA ALA A 145 -0.19 9.61 11.26
C ALA A 145 -0.32 8.08 11.49
N SER A 146 0.42 7.52 12.45
CA SER A 146 0.36 6.10 12.79
C SER A 146 -1.02 5.67 13.34
N LYS A 147 -1.75 6.58 14.03
CA LYS A 147 -3.10 6.29 14.53
C LYS A 147 -4.10 6.23 13.37
N GLU A 148 -4.08 7.23 12.50
CA GLU A 148 -4.95 7.29 11.31
C GLU A 148 -4.70 6.13 10.35
N SER A 149 -3.43 5.78 10.12
CA SER A 149 -3.04 4.63 9.30
C SER A 149 -3.67 3.32 9.80
N ARG A 150 -3.63 3.06 11.12
CA ARG A 150 -4.24 1.85 11.70
C ARG A 150 -5.76 1.83 11.54
N MET A 151 -6.43 2.95 11.79
CA MET A 151 -7.90 3.03 11.65
C MET A 151 -8.35 2.82 10.20
N LEU A 152 -7.59 3.33 9.22
CA LEU A 152 -7.86 3.09 7.80
C LEU A 152 -7.52 1.65 7.38
N ALA A 153 -6.44 1.06 7.91
CA ALA A 153 -6.12 -0.34 7.67
C ALA A 153 -7.27 -1.27 8.05
N ASP A 154 -7.93 -0.98 9.17
CA ASP A 154 -9.10 -1.73 9.62
C ASP A 154 -10.32 -1.53 8.71
N ARG A 155 -10.51 -0.34 8.12
CA ARG A 155 -11.59 -0.10 7.14
C ARG A 155 -11.34 -0.79 5.80
N LEU A 156 -10.07 -0.92 5.42
CA LEU A 156 -9.65 -1.50 4.14
C LEU A 156 -9.48 -3.03 4.17
N GLY A 157 -9.64 -3.68 5.33
CA GLY A 157 -9.47 -5.14 5.42
C GLY A 157 -8.01 -5.58 5.36
N LEU A 158 -7.07 -4.73 5.79
CA LEU A 158 -5.63 -5.05 5.78
C LEU A 158 -5.17 -5.85 7.02
N ASN A 159 -6.06 -6.08 7.97
CA ASN A 159 -5.84 -6.82 9.22
C ASN A 159 -6.76 -8.05 9.26
N PRO A 160 -6.31 -9.22 9.76
CA PRO A 160 -7.17 -10.39 9.97
C PRO A 160 -8.51 -10.11 10.66
N LEU A 161 -8.54 -9.26 11.69
CA LEU A 161 -9.79 -8.91 12.37
C LEU A 161 -10.72 -8.09 11.45
N ALA A 162 -10.16 -7.20 10.64
CA ALA A 162 -10.90 -6.42 9.67
C ALA A 162 -11.45 -7.30 8.54
N MET A 163 -10.66 -8.25 8.04
CA MET A 163 -11.10 -9.27 7.07
C MET A 163 -12.30 -10.05 7.61
N LEU A 164 -12.25 -10.51 8.86
CA LEU A 164 -13.38 -11.19 9.50
C LEU A 164 -14.63 -10.29 9.61
N ARG A 165 -14.45 -9.01 9.98
CA ARG A 165 -15.56 -8.05 10.12
C ARG A 165 -16.21 -7.71 8.78
N LEU A 166 -15.41 -7.56 7.73
CA LEU A 166 -15.86 -7.33 6.35
C LEU A 166 -16.36 -8.62 5.69
N ARG A 167 -16.13 -9.77 6.33
CA ARG A 167 -16.43 -11.10 5.83
C ARG A 167 -15.74 -11.39 4.52
N TRP A 168 -14.47 -11.03 4.45
CA TRP A 168 -13.61 -11.32 3.32
C TRP A 168 -12.71 -12.49 3.66
N GLU A 169 -12.58 -13.40 2.71
CA GLU A 169 -11.74 -14.57 2.83
C GLU A 169 -10.98 -14.74 1.51
N VAL A 170 -9.67 -14.95 1.58
CA VAL A 170 -8.87 -15.21 0.38
C VAL A 170 -9.08 -16.67 -0.01
N SER A 171 -9.52 -16.92 -1.24
CA SER A 171 -9.69 -18.28 -1.76
C SER A 171 -8.37 -19.05 -1.70
N SER A 172 -8.41 -20.35 -1.44
CA SER A 172 -7.26 -21.24 -1.71
C SER A 172 -7.02 -21.30 -3.22
N ASP A 173 -5.77 -21.13 -3.65
CA ASP A 173 -5.40 -21.17 -5.07
C ASP A 173 -5.03 -22.60 -5.50
N GLU A 174 -6.00 -23.50 -5.51
CA GLU A 174 -5.79 -24.90 -5.95
C GLU A 174 -5.29 -24.95 -7.42
N VAL A 175 -5.57 -23.92 -8.22
CA VAL A 175 -5.21 -23.84 -9.63
C VAL A 175 -3.77 -23.34 -9.85
N ALA A 176 -3.23 -22.50 -8.97
CA ALA A 176 -1.81 -22.13 -8.97
C ALA A 176 -0.92 -23.33 -8.58
N GLU A 177 -1.33 -24.10 -7.56
CA GLU A 177 -0.66 -25.35 -7.19
C GLU A 177 -0.70 -26.37 -8.33
N ALA A 178 -1.85 -26.51 -9.01
CA ALA A 178 -1.96 -27.38 -10.18
C ALA A 178 -1.15 -26.90 -11.41
N ARG A 179 -0.97 -25.59 -11.59
CA ARG A 179 -0.10 -25.01 -12.63
C ARG A 179 1.39 -25.20 -12.31
N ALA A 180 1.78 -25.09 -11.05
CA ALA A 180 3.14 -25.39 -10.59
C ALA A 180 3.46 -26.89 -10.65
N ALA A 181 2.48 -27.75 -10.37
CA ALA A 181 2.61 -29.20 -10.43
C ALA A 181 2.61 -29.77 -11.86
N ARG A 182 2.15 -29.01 -12.86
CA ARG A 182 2.18 -29.44 -14.26
C ARG A 182 3.49 -29.00 -14.91
N PRO A 183 4.45 -29.91 -15.20
CA PRO A 183 5.67 -29.52 -15.89
C PRO A 183 5.32 -28.87 -17.23
N ALA A 184 5.96 -27.74 -17.52
CA ALA A 184 5.84 -27.05 -18.79
C ALA A 184 6.09 -28.07 -19.90
N ARG A 185 5.07 -28.33 -20.72
CA ARG A 185 5.21 -29.18 -21.91
C ARG A 185 6.25 -28.51 -22.78
N THR A 186 7.46 -29.05 -22.78
CA THR A 186 8.52 -28.64 -23.69
C THR A 186 7.93 -28.69 -25.10
N GLY A 187 7.84 -27.53 -25.73
CA GLY A 187 7.31 -27.41 -27.08
C GLY A 187 8.16 -28.27 -27.99
N ARG A 188 7.63 -29.43 -28.39
CA ARG A 188 8.25 -30.26 -29.42
C ARG A 188 8.18 -29.44 -30.70
N ASP A 189 9.32 -28.91 -31.10
CA ASP A 189 9.48 -28.01 -32.22
C ASP A 189 8.91 -28.63 -33.50
N VAL A 190 7.72 -28.17 -33.90
CA VAL A 190 7.00 -28.63 -35.09
C VAL A 190 7.83 -28.40 -36.36
N ARG A 191 8.78 -27.46 -36.34
CA ARG A 191 9.65 -27.15 -37.50
C ARG A 191 10.70 -28.23 -37.78
N SER A 192 11.01 -29.09 -36.80
CA SER A 192 11.96 -30.20 -36.96
C SER A 192 11.45 -31.37 -37.80
N ARG A 193 10.15 -31.42 -38.14
CA ARG A 193 9.53 -32.55 -38.85
C ARG A 193 9.38 -32.36 -40.36
N LEU A 194 9.77 -31.21 -40.92
CA LEU A 194 9.56 -30.89 -42.34
C LEU A 194 10.84 -30.71 -43.16
N ARG A 195 12.00 -31.17 -42.66
CA ARG A 195 13.21 -31.25 -43.50
C ARG A 195 13.65 -32.69 -43.64
N ALA A 196 13.46 -33.20 -44.86
CA ALA A 196 14.21 -34.24 -45.56
C ALA A 196 13.28 -35.25 -46.24
N VAL A 197 12.80 -34.93 -47.45
CA VAL A 197 12.90 -35.83 -48.61
C VAL A 197 12.96 -34.93 -49.85
N GLY A 198 14.16 -34.83 -50.42
CA GLY A 198 14.45 -34.18 -51.68
C GLY A 198 15.91 -34.52 -51.98
N ASP A 199 16.09 -35.61 -52.72
CA ASP A 199 17.19 -35.87 -53.66
C ASP A 199 17.03 -37.29 -54.23
N GLU A 200 16.35 -37.40 -55.38
CA GLU A 200 16.81 -38.11 -56.58
C GLU A 200 16.01 -37.63 -57.81
#